data_AF-A0A319BCK9-F1
#
_entry.id   AF-A0A319BCK9-F1
#
_cell.length_a   1.000
_cell.length_b   1.000
_cell.length_c   1.000
_cell.angle_alpha   90.00
_cell.angle_beta   90.00
_cell.angle_gamma   90.00
#
_symmetry.space_group_name_H-M   'P 1'
#
loop_
_entity.id
_entity.type
_entity.pdbx_description
1 polymer ?
#
loop_
_entity_poly.entity_id
_entity_poly.type
_entity_poly.pdbx_seq_one_letter_code
_entity_poly.pdbx_strand_id
1 'polypeptide(L)'
;MKPGGVGNIASIRVRLLHAYLRSLICVRERYDNERYGVPINDLDSLATISSFSSIIIWLGLPRQGIWLRKQEIDDYLTLWRLVAYYLGVPDEPFASQQTARALMESLLVSEVDPINIGRVLARNILNGLENKAPAHASMGFMEAMVRLLNGKQLSDSLQIPQPTLYYRVLVYGYCFFVMALAYGTRLFPKLDQRFIAVRLFSRGVIISVCTDLRQYRRRYYYTMITDREKGLGGESLFDFVYKPSHAGPLYKAVTVKEEEKIPKTSRRGIEALARVGLVAALITVVTLISGGYYVIRMVMRVFFPKIRY
;
A
#
# COMPACT_ATOMS: atom_id res chain seq x y z
N MET A 1 -0.62 -3.76 19.36
CA MET A 1 0.27 -4.90 19.03
C MET A 1 0.71 -5.56 20.33
N LYS A 2 0.68 -6.90 20.46
CA LYS A 2 1.03 -7.58 21.72
C LYS A 2 2.56 -7.71 21.88
N PRO A 3 3.13 -7.47 23.08
CA PRO A 3 4.51 -7.81 23.39
C PRO A 3 4.79 -9.29 23.10
N GLY A 4 5.97 -9.60 22.54
CA GLY A 4 6.34 -10.96 22.13
C GLY A 4 5.57 -11.51 20.91
N GLY A 5 4.63 -10.75 20.36
CA GLY A 5 3.97 -11.12 19.10
C GLY A 5 4.85 -10.88 17.88
N VAL A 6 4.54 -11.53 16.75
CA VAL A 6 5.32 -11.47 15.49
C VAL A 6 5.66 -10.04 15.06
N GLY A 7 4.71 -9.10 15.12
CA GLY A 7 4.98 -7.70 14.74
C GLY A 7 5.90 -6.96 15.70
N ASN A 8 5.84 -7.25 17.00
CA ASN A 8 6.74 -6.67 18.00
C ASN A 8 8.16 -7.23 17.84
N ILE A 9 8.29 -8.55 17.68
CA ILE A 9 9.57 -9.21 17.39
C ILE A 9 10.17 -8.67 16.10
N ALA A 10 9.38 -8.56 15.02
CA ALA A 10 9.84 -8.01 13.75
C ALA A 10 10.34 -6.56 13.89
N SER A 11 9.61 -5.72 14.63
CA SER A 11 10.03 -4.33 14.88
C SER A 11 11.38 -4.28 15.62
N ILE A 12 11.55 -5.10 16.67
CA ILE A 12 12.82 -5.17 17.41
C ILE A 12 13.96 -5.69 16.52
N ARG A 13 13.71 -6.69 15.67
CA ARG A 13 14.71 -7.19 14.70
C ARG A 13 15.13 -6.08 13.74
N VAL A 14 14.21 -5.30 13.19
CA VAL A 14 14.55 -4.17 12.30
C VAL A 14 15.38 -3.12 13.05
N ARG A 15 15.08 -2.82 14.33
CA ARG A 15 15.92 -1.93 15.15
C ARG A 15 17.37 -2.41 15.26
N LEU A 16 17.55 -3.70 15.55
CA LEU A 16 18.89 -4.30 15.64
C LEU A 16 19.61 -4.28 14.28
N LEU A 17 18.88 -4.54 13.20
CA LEU A 17 19.41 -4.45 11.83
C LEU A 17 19.88 -3.03 11.52
N HIS A 18 19.08 -2.00 11.83
CA HIS A 18 19.46 -0.60 11.62
C HIS A 18 20.70 -0.21 12.44
N ALA A 19 20.78 -0.64 13.70
CA ALA A 19 21.97 -0.40 14.53
C ALA A 19 23.24 -1.03 13.93
N TYR A 20 23.13 -2.27 13.43
CA TYR A 20 24.24 -2.94 12.74
C TYR A 20 24.61 -2.28 11.41
N LEU A 21 23.63 -1.91 10.59
CA LEU A 21 23.89 -1.24 9.31
C LEU A 21 24.55 0.12 9.51
N ARG A 22 24.14 0.87 10.54
CA ARG A 22 24.76 2.14 10.89
C ARG A 22 26.24 1.97 11.21
N SER A 23 26.61 1.02 12.09
CA SER A 23 28.02 0.78 12.41
C SER A 23 28.84 0.34 11.20
N LEU A 24 28.24 -0.45 10.30
CA LEU A 24 28.90 -0.93 9.08
C LEU A 24 29.09 0.15 8.02
N ILE A 25 28.13 1.08 7.86
CA ILE A 25 28.17 2.12 6.83
C ILE A 25 29.08 3.28 7.28
N CYS A 26 29.04 3.67 8.56
CA CYS A 26 29.87 4.76 9.09
C CYS A 26 31.38 4.56 8.84
N VAL A 27 31.85 3.31 8.86
CA VAL A 27 33.28 2.99 8.67
C VAL A 27 33.70 2.84 7.20
N ARG A 28 32.80 3.11 6.24
CA ARG A 28 33.08 2.98 4.81
C ARG A 28 33.40 4.34 4.21
N GLU A 29 34.52 4.42 3.49
CA GLU A 29 34.96 5.65 2.78
C GLU A 29 33.95 6.18 1.75
N ARG A 30 33.02 5.35 1.26
CA ARG A 30 32.04 5.74 0.25
C ARG A 30 30.83 6.51 0.78
N TYR A 31 30.67 6.65 2.09
CA TYR A 31 29.56 7.38 2.69
C TYR A 31 30.04 8.71 3.28
N ASP A 32 29.43 9.81 2.83
CA ASP A 32 29.76 11.16 3.24
C ASP A 32 28.99 11.53 4.53
N ASN A 33 29.60 11.22 5.67
CA ASN A 33 29.00 11.50 6.99
C ASN A 33 28.86 13.00 7.27
N GLU A 34 29.69 13.86 6.68
CA GLU A 34 29.60 15.31 6.89
C GLU A 34 28.36 15.88 6.19
N ARG A 35 28.10 15.41 4.96
CA ARG A 35 26.96 15.87 4.18
C ARG A 35 25.63 15.26 4.63
N TYR A 36 25.60 13.97 4.95
CA TYR A 36 24.35 13.23 5.21
C TYR A 36 24.13 12.91 6.70
N GLY A 37 25.07 13.26 7.56
CA GLY A 37 25.04 12.88 8.97
C GLY A 37 25.25 11.38 9.15
N VAL A 38 24.77 10.84 10.27
CA VAL A 38 24.86 9.40 10.55
C VAL A 38 23.82 8.65 9.70
N PRO A 39 24.15 7.50 9.08
CA PRO A 39 23.18 6.71 8.32
C PRO A 39 21.98 6.29 9.16
N ILE A 40 20.79 6.27 8.54
CA ILE A 40 19.55 5.87 9.19
C ILE A 40 19.31 6.75 10.43
N ASN A 41 19.54 8.07 10.31
CA ASN A 41 19.32 8.99 11.43
C ASN A 41 17.81 9.09 11.76
N ASP A 42 17.50 9.89 12.78
CA ASP A 42 16.12 10.09 13.21
C ASP A 42 15.25 10.73 12.13
N LEU A 43 15.78 11.66 11.34
CA LEU A 43 15.05 12.30 10.24
C LEU A 43 14.68 11.28 9.14
N ASP A 44 15.64 10.47 8.69
CA ASP A 44 15.42 9.40 7.71
C ASP A 44 14.39 8.37 8.23
N SER A 45 14.49 8.04 9.52
CA SER A 45 13.62 7.08 10.16
C SER A 45 12.20 7.63 10.33
N LEU A 46 12.06 8.90 10.70
CA LEU A 46 10.78 9.63 10.72
C LEU A 46 10.15 9.68 9.33
N ALA A 47 10.94 9.96 8.30
CA ALA A 47 10.48 9.96 6.91
C ALA A 47 9.95 8.60 6.47
N THR A 48 10.65 7.54 6.87
CA THR A 48 10.22 6.16 6.61
C THR A 48 8.91 5.84 7.34
N ILE A 49 8.79 6.15 8.64
CA ILE A 49 7.55 5.92 9.39
C ILE A 49 6.40 6.72 8.79
N SER A 50 6.62 7.99 8.45
CA SER A 50 5.63 8.87 7.79
C SER A 50 5.17 8.29 6.45
N SER A 51 6.07 7.68 5.68
CA SER A 51 5.75 7.05 4.38
C SER A 51 4.82 5.85 4.52
N PHE A 52 4.91 5.09 5.61
CA PHE A 52 4.00 3.98 5.90
C PHE A 52 2.76 4.37 6.72
N SER A 53 2.71 5.59 7.26
CA SER A 53 1.61 6.07 8.10
C SER A 53 0.89 7.26 7.46
N SER A 54 1.38 8.46 7.72
CA SER A 54 0.82 9.74 7.29
C SER A 54 0.55 9.81 5.78
N ILE A 55 1.51 9.43 4.94
CA ILE A 55 1.37 9.51 3.48
C ILE A 55 0.22 8.63 3.00
N ILE A 56 0.00 7.47 3.61
CA ILE A 56 -1.13 6.59 3.27
C ILE A 56 -2.47 7.25 3.60
N ILE A 57 -2.57 7.88 4.78
CA ILE A 57 -3.80 8.51 5.26
C ILE A 57 -4.19 9.72 4.40
N TRP A 58 -3.25 10.63 4.14
CA TRP A 58 -3.55 11.94 3.57
C TRP A 58 -3.25 12.07 2.08
N LEU A 59 -2.52 11.11 1.49
CA LEU A 59 -2.18 11.14 0.06
C LEU A 59 -2.63 9.86 -0.66
N GLY A 60 -2.21 8.69 -0.19
CA GLY A 60 -2.42 7.41 -0.85
C GLY A 60 -3.89 6.99 -0.95
N LEU A 61 -4.61 6.98 0.18
CA LEU A 61 -6.04 6.62 0.20
C LEU A 61 -6.93 7.68 -0.49
N PRO A 62 -6.75 9.00 -0.28
CA PRO A 62 -7.53 10.01 -0.98
C PRO A 62 -7.35 9.99 -2.50
N ARG A 63 -6.14 9.70 -3.01
CA ARG A 63 -5.88 9.52 -4.45
C ARG A 63 -6.63 8.32 -5.06
N GLN A 64 -7.10 7.40 -4.23
CA GLN A 64 -7.97 6.27 -4.61
C GLN A 64 -9.44 6.52 -4.29
N GLY A 65 -9.80 7.72 -3.82
CA GLY A 65 -11.16 8.09 -3.44
C GLY A 65 -11.61 7.55 -2.08
N ILE A 66 -10.68 7.16 -1.21
CA ILE A 66 -10.97 6.64 0.13
C ILE A 66 -10.59 7.68 1.19
N TRP A 67 -11.58 8.08 1.99
CA TRP A 67 -11.41 8.95 3.15
C TRP A 67 -11.69 8.19 4.44
N LEU A 68 -10.73 8.22 5.36
CA LEU A 68 -10.83 7.62 6.67
C LEU A 68 -11.63 8.50 7.63
N ARG A 69 -12.35 7.87 8.56
CA ARG A 69 -12.99 8.56 9.69
C ARG A 69 -11.94 8.95 10.71
N LYS A 70 -12.24 9.97 11.53
CA LYS A 70 -11.32 10.46 12.58
C LYS A 70 -10.75 9.31 13.43
N GLN A 71 -11.62 8.43 13.93
CA GLN A 71 -11.19 7.27 14.74
C GLN A 71 -10.29 6.30 13.97
N GLU A 72 -10.56 6.05 12.69
CA GLU A 72 -9.72 5.14 11.87
C GLU A 72 -8.32 5.72 11.67
N ILE A 73 -8.21 7.05 11.57
CA ILE A 73 -6.93 7.76 11.52
C ILE A 73 -6.20 7.63 12.86
N ASP A 74 -6.90 7.92 13.98
CA ASP A 74 -6.32 7.84 15.33
C ASP A 74 -5.80 6.41 15.64
N ASP A 75 -6.58 5.39 15.28
CA ASP A 75 -6.19 3.97 15.48
C ASP A 75 -4.96 3.60 14.63
N TYR A 76 -4.92 4.06 13.37
CA TYR A 76 -3.81 3.75 12.45
C TYR A 76 -2.52 4.48 12.83
N LEU A 77 -2.61 5.76 13.21
CA LEU A 77 -1.46 6.51 13.73
C LEU A 77 -0.96 5.93 15.04
N THR A 78 -1.85 5.55 15.96
CA THR A 78 -1.45 4.91 17.23
C THR A 78 -0.66 3.62 16.99
N LEU A 79 -1.06 2.81 15.99
CA LEU A 79 -0.30 1.62 15.60
C LEU A 79 1.11 1.99 15.13
N TRP A 80 1.24 2.96 14.23
CA TRP A 80 2.54 3.34 13.68
C TRP A 80 3.43 4.09 14.66
N ARG A 81 2.83 4.86 15.58
CA ARG A 81 3.52 5.44 16.74
C ARG A 81 4.15 4.35 17.61
N LEU A 82 3.40 3.28 17.88
CA LEU A 82 3.94 2.13 18.62
C LEU A 82 5.07 1.42 17.84
N VAL A 83 4.98 1.34 16.51
CA VAL A 83 6.06 0.79 15.68
C VAL A 83 7.30 1.69 15.73
N ALA A 84 7.15 3.01 15.64
CA ALA A 84 8.25 3.97 15.79
C ALA A 84 8.95 3.80 17.14
N TYR A 85 8.19 3.73 18.23
CA TYR A 85 8.70 3.47 19.57
C TYR A 85 9.54 2.17 19.64
N TYR A 86 9.03 1.06 19.10
CA TYR A 86 9.79 -0.20 19.10
C TYR A 86 11.05 -0.16 18.23
N LEU A 87 11.00 0.58 17.12
CA LEU A 87 12.16 0.80 16.25
C LEU A 87 13.20 1.74 16.88
N GLY A 88 12.85 2.48 17.93
CA GLY A 88 13.70 3.48 18.56
C GLY A 88 13.75 4.79 17.78
N VAL A 89 12.67 5.12 17.06
CA VAL A 89 12.48 6.37 16.32
C VAL A 89 11.66 7.32 17.19
N PRO A 90 11.94 8.65 17.20
CA PRO A 90 11.10 9.62 17.90
C PRO A 90 9.63 9.48 17.51
N ASP A 91 8.75 9.26 18.48
CA ASP A 91 7.33 8.92 18.25
C ASP A 91 6.37 10.08 18.54
N GLU A 92 6.86 11.15 19.17
CA GLU A 92 6.12 12.36 19.52
C GLU A 92 5.43 13.01 18.31
N PRO A 93 6.06 13.08 17.10
CA PRO A 93 5.38 13.63 15.93
C PRO A 93 4.10 12.88 15.57
N PHE A 94 3.99 11.59 15.90
CA PHE A 94 2.81 10.76 15.62
C PHE A 94 1.78 10.74 16.76
N ALA A 95 1.95 11.58 17.79
CA ALA A 95 1.03 11.65 18.93
C ALA A 95 -0.36 12.21 18.59
N SER A 96 -0.48 13.01 17.52
CA SER A 96 -1.74 13.57 17.05
C SER A 96 -1.81 13.61 15.52
N GLN A 97 -3.02 13.70 14.97
CA GLN A 97 -3.21 13.87 13.53
C GLN A 97 -2.53 15.14 13.01
N GLN A 98 -2.60 16.23 13.78
CA GLN A 98 -2.06 17.53 13.43
C GLN A 98 -0.53 17.48 13.31
N THR A 99 0.14 16.96 14.33
CA THR A 99 1.61 16.84 14.34
C THR A 99 2.11 15.86 13.29
N ALA A 100 1.42 14.72 13.10
CA ALA A 100 1.79 13.71 12.12
C ALA A 100 1.67 14.23 10.68
N ARG A 101 0.64 15.05 10.44
CA ARG A 101 0.43 15.72 9.16
C ARG A 101 1.45 16.84 8.92
N ALA A 102 1.74 17.65 9.92
CA ALA A 102 2.76 18.70 9.82
C ALA A 102 4.15 18.12 9.52
N LEU A 103 4.53 17.02 10.18
CA LEU A 103 5.76 16.30 9.87
C LEU A 103 5.77 15.80 8.42
N MET A 104 4.68 15.15 7.98
CA MET A 104 4.57 14.65 6.61
C MET A 104 4.72 15.77 5.57
N GLU A 105 4.00 16.88 5.76
CA GLU A 105 4.05 18.03 4.84
C GLU A 105 5.46 18.66 4.81
N SER A 106 6.12 18.76 5.97
CA SER A 106 7.50 19.26 6.07
C SER A 106 8.48 18.37 5.29
N LEU A 107 8.42 17.06 5.52
CA LEU A 107 9.28 16.08 4.84
C LEU A 107 9.05 16.02 3.32
N LEU A 108 7.80 16.13 2.88
CA LEU A 108 7.47 16.15 1.44
C LEU A 108 8.08 17.37 0.73
N VAL A 109 8.30 18.46 1.45
CA VAL A 109 8.91 19.68 0.92
C VAL A 109 10.44 19.66 1.03
N SER A 110 10.98 19.14 2.14
CA SER A 110 12.42 19.24 2.40
C SER A 110 13.24 18.05 1.87
N GLU A 111 12.69 16.83 1.90
CA GLU A 111 13.50 15.60 1.68
C GLU A 111 13.24 14.92 0.33
N VAL A 112 12.18 15.28 -0.39
CA VAL A 112 11.83 14.62 -1.66
C VAL A 112 12.69 15.20 -2.80
N ASP A 113 13.89 14.65 -2.95
CA ASP A 113 14.78 14.95 -4.08
C ASP A 113 15.09 13.68 -4.92
N PRO A 114 14.40 13.47 -6.05
CA PRO A 114 14.59 12.30 -6.90
C PRO A 114 15.93 12.35 -7.64
N ILE A 115 16.98 11.80 -7.01
CA ILE A 115 18.30 11.58 -7.63
C ILE A 115 18.33 10.36 -8.55
N ASN A 116 19.40 10.23 -9.36
CA ASN A 116 19.60 9.14 -10.31
C ASN A 116 19.47 7.73 -9.68
N ILE A 117 19.88 7.55 -8.42
CA ILE A 117 19.76 6.28 -7.70
C ILE A 117 18.28 5.92 -7.46
N GLY A 118 17.45 6.91 -7.10
CA GLY A 118 16.02 6.71 -6.87
C GLY A 118 15.28 6.20 -8.12
N ARG A 119 15.69 6.68 -9.30
CA ARG A 119 15.16 6.18 -10.59
C ARG A 119 15.47 4.70 -10.81
N VAL A 120 16.73 4.30 -10.62
CA VAL A 120 17.15 2.90 -10.79
C VAL A 120 16.40 2.00 -9.81
N LEU A 121 16.27 2.44 -8.55
CA LEU A 121 15.56 1.69 -7.53
C LEU A 121 14.06 1.54 -7.87
N ALA A 122 13.39 2.63 -8.26
CA ALA A 122 11.98 2.59 -8.66
C ALA A 122 11.75 1.63 -9.84
N ARG A 123 12.64 1.66 -10.84
CA ARG A 123 12.57 0.74 -11.99
C ARG A 123 12.78 -0.71 -11.59
N ASN A 124 13.73 -0.98 -10.70
CA ASN A 124 14.00 -2.34 -10.21
C ASN A 124 12.82 -2.88 -9.38
N ILE A 125 12.16 -2.05 -8.58
CA ILE A 125 10.94 -2.46 -7.85
C ILE A 125 9.83 -2.82 -8.84
N LEU A 126 9.59 -1.99 -9.86
CA LEU A 126 8.59 -2.28 -10.89
C LEU A 126 8.89 -3.60 -11.61
N ASN A 127 10.13 -3.79 -12.08
CA ASN A 127 10.52 -5.03 -12.77
C ASN A 127 10.44 -6.25 -11.86
N GLY A 128 10.82 -6.11 -10.57
CA GLY A 128 10.79 -7.19 -9.59
C GLY A 128 9.38 -7.63 -9.18
N LEU A 129 8.39 -6.75 -9.31
CA LEU A 129 6.99 -7.02 -8.93
C LEU A 129 6.10 -7.35 -10.13
N GLU A 130 6.59 -7.18 -11.36
CA GLU A 130 5.80 -7.41 -12.57
C GLU A 130 5.29 -8.85 -12.65
N ASN A 131 3.97 -8.98 -12.82
CA ASN A 131 3.26 -10.25 -12.92
C ASN A 131 3.50 -11.21 -11.75
N LYS A 132 4.08 -10.73 -10.63
CA LYS A 132 4.33 -11.52 -9.43
C LYS A 132 3.11 -11.54 -8.51
N ALA A 133 2.99 -12.63 -7.76
CA ALA A 133 1.98 -12.77 -6.72
C ALA A 133 2.16 -11.72 -5.60
N PRO A 134 1.09 -11.37 -4.86
CA PRO A 134 -0.29 -11.83 -5.02
C PRO A 134 -1.10 -11.01 -6.04
N ALA A 135 -0.58 -9.86 -6.50
CA ALA A 135 -1.32 -8.93 -7.34
C ALA A 135 -1.36 -9.35 -8.82
N HIS A 136 -0.31 -10.00 -9.32
CA HIS A 136 -0.11 -10.33 -10.73
C HIS A 136 -0.42 -9.13 -11.64
N ALA A 137 0.11 -7.96 -11.31
CA ALA A 137 -0.11 -6.72 -12.05
C ALA A 137 0.84 -6.64 -13.26
N SER A 138 0.32 -6.26 -14.43
CA SER A 138 1.17 -5.98 -15.58
C SER A 138 1.98 -4.69 -15.37
N MET A 139 3.09 -4.54 -16.10
CA MET A 139 3.90 -3.31 -16.04
C MET A 139 3.07 -2.06 -16.30
N GLY A 140 2.24 -2.04 -17.36
CA GLY A 140 1.42 -0.87 -17.70
C GLY A 140 0.41 -0.49 -16.62
N PHE A 141 -0.16 -1.47 -15.91
CA PHE A 141 -1.04 -1.21 -14.78
C PHE A 141 -0.26 -0.67 -13.57
N MET A 142 0.91 -1.22 -13.27
CA MET A 142 1.76 -0.73 -12.17
C MET A 142 2.25 0.69 -12.43
N GLU A 143 2.71 1.01 -13.64
CA GLU A 143 3.12 2.37 -14.04
C GLU A 143 1.97 3.36 -13.89
N ALA A 144 0.75 2.97 -14.28
CA ALA A 144 -0.46 3.78 -14.10
C ALA A 144 -0.79 4.00 -12.62
N MET A 145 -0.68 2.96 -11.80
CA MET A 145 -0.92 3.05 -10.35
C MET A 145 0.12 3.93 -9.66
N VAL A 146 1.41 3.75 -9.97
CA VAL A 146 2.51 4.59 -9.44
C VAL A 146 2.28 6.05 -9.80
N ARG A 147 1.90 6.34 -11.05
CA ARG A 147 1.61 7.70 -11.49
C ARG A 147 0.40 8.32 -10.80
N LEU A 148 -0.65 7.54 -10.54
CA LEU A 148 -1.80 8.00 -9.76
C LEU A 148 -1.37 8.31 -8.31
N LEU A 149 -0.66 7.38 -7.66
CA LEU A 149 -0.37 7.44 -6.23
C LEU A 149 0.75 8.39 -5.86
N ASN A 150 1.75 8.60 -6.71
CA ASN A 150 2.87 9.54 -6.48
C ASN A 150 2.63 10.91 -7.14
N GLY A 151 1.73 10.97 -8.13
CA GLY A 151 1.44 12.18 -8.89
C GLY A 151 2.41 12.38 -10.06
N LYS A 152 2.06 13.32 -10.94
CA LYS A 152 2.76 13.54 -12.22
C LYS A 152 4.21 13.98 -12.02
N GLN A 153 4.45 14.99 -11.19
CA GLN A 153 5.77 15.61 -11.03
C GLN A 153 6.82 14.60 -10.55
N LEU A 154 6.58 13.91 -9.42
CA LEU A 154 7.51 12.92 -8.89
C LEU A 154 7.71 11.75 -9.86
N SER A 155 6.64 11.28 -10.51
CA SER A 155 6.74 10.19 -11.49
C SER A 155 7.54 10.58 -12.72
N ASP A 156 7.41 11.83 -13.19
CA ASP A 156 8.19 12.36 -14.31
C ASP A 156 9.67 12.48 -13.93
N SER A 157 9.99 12.96 -12.72
CA SER A 157 11.37 13.04 -12.22
C SER A 157 12.02 11.65 -12.05
N LEU A 158 11.24 10.66 -11.60
CA LEU A 158 11.64 9.26 -11.54
C LEU A 158 11.64 8.57 -12.92
N GLN A 159 11.28 9.28 -14.00
CA GLN A 159 11.20 8.76 -15.36
C GLN A 159 10.33 7.49 -15.49
N ILE A 160 9.24 7.43 -14.73
CA ILE A 160 8.24 6.38 -14.89
C ILE A 160 7.53 6.59 -16.23
N PRO A 161 7.49 5.59 -17.13
CA PRO A 161 6.84 5.74 -18.44
C PRO A 161 5.38 6.18 -18.33
N GLN A 162 4.87 6.84 -19.37
CA GLN A 162 3.45 7.16 -19.48
C GLN A 162 2.71 5.92 -20.00
N PRO A 163 1.81 5.32 -19.22
CA PRO A 163 1.07 4.14 -19.65
C PRO A 163 0.00 4.52 -20.68
N THR A 164 -0.45 3.51 -21.43
CA THR A 164 -1.50 3.69 -22.43
C THR A 164 -2.80 4.20 -21.81
N LEU A 165 -3.65 4.83 -22.63
CA LEU A 165 -4.96 5.33 -22.18
C LEU A 165 -5.79 4.23 -21.50
N TYR A 166 -5.71 2.99 -22.01
CA TYR A 166 -6.38 1.84 -21.42
C TYR A 166 -6.01 1.66 -19.94
N TYR A 167 -4.71 1.60 -19.60
CA TYR A 167 -4.29 1.42 -18.21
C TYR A 167 -4.59 2.63 -17.33
N ARG A 168 -4.49 3.85 -17.89
CA ARG A 168 -4.88 5.07 -17.19
C ARG A 168 -6.34 5.06 -16.76
N VAL A 169 -7.24 4.59 -17.64
CA VAL A 169 -8.67 4.43 -17.34
C VAL A 169 -8.89 3.25 -16.40
N LEU A 170 -8.18 2.13 -16.61
CA LEU A 170 -8.35 0.91 -15.84
C LEU A 170 -8.05 1.12 -14.35
N VAL A 171 -7.05 1.92 -14.00
CA VAL A 171 -6.75 2.25 -12.59
C VAL A 171 -7.94 2.92 -11.90
N TYR A 172 -8.72 3.76 -12.57
CA TYR A 172 -9.95 4.32 -11.99
C TYR A 172 -11.03 3.26 -11.77
N GLY A 173 -11.08 2.24 -12.63
CA GLY A 173 -11.90 1.05 -12.38
C GLY A 173 -11.48 0.33 -11.09
N TYR A 174 -10.18 0.21 -10.85
CA TYR A 174 -9.68 -0.31 -9.56
C TYR A 174 -10.09 0.59 -8.38
N CYS A 175 -9.91 1.92 -8.50
CA CYS A 175 -10.33 2.88 -7.47
C CYS A 175 -11.82 2.72 -7.15
N PHE A 176 -12.68 2.65 -8.16
CA PHE A 176 -14.11 2.43 -7.98
C PHE A 176 -14.41 1.11 -7.26
N PHE A 177 -13.72 0.02 -7.62
CA PHE A 177 -13.87 -1.26 -6.95
C PHE A 177 -13.49 -1.18 -5.46
N VAL A 178 -12.35 -0.57 -5.12
CA VAL A 178 -11.92 -0.46 -3.72
C VAL A 178 -12.77 0.54 -2.93
N MET A 179 -13.28 1.59 -3.56
CA MET A 179 -14.27 2.49 -2.96
C MET A 179 -15.57 1.74 -2.64
N ALA A 180 -16.11 0.99 -3.61
CA ALA A 180 -17.32 0.20 -3.39
C ALA A 180 -17.13 -0.80 -2.25
N LEU A 181 -15.96 -1.42 -2.15
CA LEU A 181 -15.62 -2.29 -1.03
C LEU A 181 -15.55 -1.51 0.30
N ALA A 182 -14.80 -0.41 0.34
CA ALA A 182 -14.57 0.36 1.56
C ALA A 182 -15.83 1.04 2.10
N TYR A 183 -16.64 1.64 1.23
CA TYR A 183 -17.88 2.32 1.61
C TYR A 183 -19.06 1.35 1.73
N GLY A 184 -19.10 0.31 0.92
CA GLY A 184 -20.14 -0.72 1.00
C GLY A 184 -20.11 -1.46 2.34
N THR A 185 -18.93 -1.80 2.87
CA THR A 185 -18.84 -2.41 4.20
C THR A 185 -19.23 -1.44 5.32
N ARG A 186 -18.97 -0.13 5.16
CA ARG A 186 -19.41 0.90 6.11
C ARG A 186 -20.94 1.06 6.15
N LEU A 187 -21.61 0.98 5.00
CA LEU A 187 -23.07 1.10 4.90
C LEU A 187 -23.79 -0.10 5.52
N PHE A 188 -23.16 -1.27 5.52
CA PHE A 188 -23.75 -2.50 6.03
C PHE A 188 -22.81 -3.15 7.08
N PRO A 189 -22.90 -2.76 8.37
CA PRO A 189 -22.04 -3.30 9.43
C PRO A 189 -22.09 -4.83 9.54
N LYS A 190 -23.24 -5.45 9.22
CA LYS A 190 -23.37 -6.92 9.14
C LYS A 190 -22.58 -7.51 7.98
N LEU A 191 -22.44 -6.81 6.85
CA LEU A 191 -21.54 -7.21 5.76
C LEU A 191 -20.09 -7.06 6.20
N ASP A 192 -19.72 -6.00 6.91
CA ASP A 192 -18.35 -5.87 7.44
C ASP A 192 -18.01 -7.04 8.38
N GLN A 193 -18.87 -7.33 9.36
CA GLN A 193 -18.74 -8.48 10.26
C GLN A 193 -18.73 -9.83 9.50
N ARG A 194 -19.52 -9.97 8.43
CA ARG A 194 -19.53 -11.18 7.58
C ARG A 194 -18.35 -11.26 6.64
N PHE A 195 -17.84 -10.18 6.06
CA PHE A 195 -16.58 -10.18 5.29
C PHE A 195 -15.40 -10.57 6.18
N ILE A 196 -15.47 -10.15 7.44
CA ILE A 196 -14.56 -10.61 8.49
C ILE A 196 -14.77 -12.12 8.81
N ALA A 197 -15.97 -12.70 8.64
CA ALA A 197 -16.28 -14.10 8.98
C ALA A 197 -16.23 -15.13 7.82
N VAL A 198 -16.64 -14.76 6.60
CA VAL A 198 -17.21 -15.69 5.59
C VAL A 198 -16.21 -16.23 4.57
N ARG A 199 -14.95 -15.77 4.54
CA ARG A 199 -13.96 -16.32 3.58
C ARG A 199 -13.50 -17.77 3.87
N LEU A 200 -14.08 -18.41 4.88
CA LEU A 200 -13.89 -19.83 5.26
C LEU A 200 -14.62 -20.79 4.30
N PHE A 201 -15.71 -20.37 3.66
CA PHE A 201 -16.62 -21.35 3.02
C PHE A 201 -16.18 -21.83 1.63
N SER A 202 -15.22 -21.17 0.98
CA SER A 202 -14.82 -21.54 -0.39
C SER A 202 -13.79 -22.69 -0.48
N ARG A 203 -13.38 -23.30 0.65
CA ARG A 203 -12.36 -24.38 0.64
C ARG A 203 -12.58 -25.53 1.65
N GLY A 204 -13.81 -25.75 2.13
CA GLY A 204 -14.23 -27.04 2.70
C GLY A 204 -13.49 -27.56 3.95
N VAL A 205 -12.82 -26.71 4.73
CA VAL A 205 -12.26 -27.09 6.03
C VAL A 205 -12.90 -26.23 7.11
N ILE A 206 -13.79 -26.83 7.89
CA ILE A 206 -14.35 -26.22 9.10
C ILE A 206 -13.23 -26.17 10.13
N ILE A 207 -12.51 -25.06 10.18
CA ILE A 207 -11.62 -24.76 11.31
C ILE A 207 -12.44 -23.98 12.31
N SER A 208 -12.68 -24.64 13.45
CA SER A 208 -13.10 -24.13 14.76
C SER A 208 -13.43 -22.64 14.83
N VAL A 209 -14.66 -22.36 15.26
CA VAL A 209 -15.22 -21.02 15.52
C VAL A 209 -14.23 -20.20 16.36
N CYS A 210 -13.40 -19.40 15.69
CA CYS A 210 -12.65 -18.35 16.35
C CYS A 210 -13.68 -17.29 16.76
N THR A 211 -13.93 -17.17 18.06
CA THR A 211 -14.85 -16.20 18.66
C THR A 211 -14.39 -14.75 18.52
N ASP A 212 -13.19 -14.50 17.98
CA ASP A 212 -12.68 -13.17 17.64
C ASP A 212 -12.53 -12.98 16.12
N LEU A 213 -13.57 -12.40 15.53
CA LEU A 213 -13.67 -12.04 14.12
C LEU A 213 -12.46 -11.22 13.62
N ARG A 214 -11.89 -10.32 14.44
CA ARG A 214 -10.74 -9.48 14.03
C ARG A 214 -9.47 -10.30 13.75
N GLN A 215 -9.30 -11.44 14.41
CA GLN A 215 -8.15 -12.32 14.23
C GLN A 215 -8.18 -13.07 12.88
N TYR A 216 -9.38 -13.28 12.32
CA TYR A 216 -9.60 -14.06 11.10
C TYR A 216 -9.11 -13.36 9.84
N ARG A 217 -9.49 -12.09 9.62
CA ARG A 217 -9.03 -11.30 8.47
C ARG A 217 -7.50 -11.15 8.47
N ARG A 218 -6.91 -10.93 9.65
CA ARG A 218 -5.45 -10.90 9.83
C ARG A 218 -4.81 -12.22 9.41
N ARG A 219 -5.38 -13.35 9.84
CA ARG A 219 -4.88 -14.69 9.47
C ARG A 219 -5.00 -14.93 7.97
N TYR A 220 -6.11 -14.54 7.33
CA TYR A 220 -6.29 -14.67 5.89
C TYR A 220 -5.26 -13.89 5.08
N TYR A 221 -5.10 -12.59 5.36
CA TYR A 221 -4.08 -11.78 4.67
C TYR A 221 -2.68 -12.30 4.94
N TYR A 222 -2.39 -12.69 6.18
CA TYR A 222 -1.12 -13.31 6.53
C TYR A 222 -0.87 -14.60 5.75
N THR A 223 -1.86 -15.50 5.65
CA THR A 223 -1.74 -16.75 4.89
C THR A 223 -1.63 -16.50 3.39
N MET A 224 -2.37 -15.52 2.84
CA MET A 224 -2.29 -15.17 1.42
C MET A 224 -0.92 -14.59 1.07
N ILE A 225 -0.36 -13.75 1.95
CA ILE A 225 0.96 -13.15 1.75
C ILE A 225 2.05 -14.21 1.93
N THR A 226 1.93 -15.10 2.91
CA THR A 226 2.94 -16.13 3.20
C THR A 226 2.79 -17.43 2.40
N ASP A 227 1.78 -17.50 1.52
CA ASP A 227 1.54 -18.65 0.64
C ASP A 227 2.74 -18.81 -0.32
N ARG A 228 3.29 -20.02 -0.40
CA ARG A 228 4.46 -20.32 -1.24
C ARG A 228 4.15 -20.37 -2.74
N GLU A 229 2.91 -20.65 -3.11
CA GLU A 229 2.50 -20.78 -4.51
C GLU A 229 1.80 -19.52 -5.04
N LYS A 230 1.04 -18.84 -4.17
CA LYS A 230 0.13 -17.74 -4.52
C LYS A 230 0.42 -16.42 -3.80
N GLY A 231 1.46 -16.40 -2.96
CA GLY A 231 1.88 -15.25 -2.16
C GLY A 231 3.33 -14.87 -2.43
N LEU A 232 3.96 -14.19 -1.46
CA LEU A 232 5.36 -13.76 -1.50
C LEU A 232 6.34 -14.86 -1.05
N GLY A 233 5.85 -16.08 -0.76
CA GLY A 233 6.66 -17.09 -0.09
C GLY A 233 6.60 -16.98 1.44
N GLY A 234 7.23 -17.93 2.13
CA GLY A 234 7.30 -17.95 3.59
C GLY A 234 8.02 -16.73 4.18
N GLU A 235 8.07 -16.63 5.50
CA GLU A 235 8.80 -15.54 6.16
C GLU A 235 10.26 -15.51 5.72
N SER A 236 10.73 -14.33 5.27
CA SER A 236 12.15 -14.07 5.08
C SER A 236 12.81 -13.98 6.46
N LEU A 237 13.45 -15.06 6.89
CA LEU A 237 14.20 -15.06 8.14
C LEU A 237 15.51 -14.31 7.94
N PHE A 238 15.58 -13.09 8.51
CA PHE A 238 16.85 -12.39 8.70
C PHE A 238 17.52 -12.95 9.96
N ASP A 239 18.17 -14.10 9.82
CA ASP A 239 18.94 -14.64 10.92
C ASP A 239 20.14 -13.73 11.19
N PHE A 240 20.24 -13.24 12.43
CA PHE A 240 21.38 -12.46 12.88
C PHE A 240 22.59 -13.38 12.99
N VAL A 241 23.32 -13.50 11.88
CA VAL A 241 24.60 -14.20 11.85
C VAL A 241 25.67 -13.26 12.40
N TYR A 242 26.29 -13.64 13.52
CA TYR A 242 27.44 -12.92 14.04
C TYR A 242 28.58 -12.95 13.02
N LYS A 243 29.06 -11.78 12.61
CA LYS A 243 30.25 -11.63 11.77
C LYS A 243 31.33 -10.87 12.54
N PRO A 244 32.50 -11.49 12.80
CA PRO A 244 33.54 -10.90 13.64
C PRO A 244 34.30 -9.75 12.97
N SER A 245 34.12 -9.48 11.67
CA SER A 245 34.76 -8.36 10.98
C SER A 245 33.78 -7.61 10.07
N HIS A 246 33.98 -6.30 9.95
CA HIS A 246 33.32 -5.45 8.95
C HIS A 246 33.90 -5.66 7.53
N ALA A 247 34.90 -6.53 7.38
CA ALA A 247 35.56 -6.85 6.14
C ALA A 247 34.73 -7.85 5.32
N GLY A 248 34.12 -7.37 4.23
CA GLY A 248 33.34 -8.17 3.30
C GLY A 248 32.30 -7.33 2.56
N PRO A 249 31.71 -7.82 1.46
CA PRO A 249 30.61 -7.13 0.79
C PRO A 249 29.36 -7.13 1.69
N LEU A 250 28.64 -5.99 1.75
CA LEU A 250 27.39 -5.80 2.53
C LEU A 250 26.34 -6.88 2.21
N TYR A 251 26.36 -7.33 0.97
CA TYR A 251 25.58 -8.43 0.44
C TYR A 251 26.48 -9.14 -0.57
N LYS A 252 26.52 -10.48 -0.56
CA LYS A 252 26.90 -11.19 -1.79
C LYS A 252 25.76 -10.87 -2.75
N ALA A 253 26.02 -10.16 -3.85
CA ALA A 253 25.06 -10.13 -4.93
C ALA A 253 24.80 -11.59 -5.27
N VAL A 254 23.63 -12.10 -4.88
CA VAL A 254 23.16 -13.36 -5.41
C VAL A 254 22.91 -13.01 -6.87
N THR A 255 23.88 -13.29 -7.73
CA THR A 255 23.60 -13.50 -9.14
C THR A 255 22.52 -14.56 -9.12
N VAL A 256 21.28 -14.17 -9.38
CA VAL A 256 20.18 -15.10 -9.55
C VAL A 256 20.55 -15.90 -10.80
N LYS A 257 21.33 -16.97 -10.60
CA LYS A 257 21.46 -18.08 -11.52
C LYS A 257 20.27 -18.98 -11.23
N GLU A 258 19.11 -18.53 -11.66
CA GLU A 258 17.97 -19.40 -11.82
C GLU A 258 17.13 -18.74 -12.92
N GLU A 259 16.99 -19.45 -14.03
CA GLU A 259 15.82 -19.30 -14.88
C GLU A 259 14.62 -19.58 -13.98
N GLU A 260 14.16 -18.56 -13.26
CA GLU A 260 12.93 -18.61 -12.51
C GLU A 260 11.86 -18.84 -13.58
N LYS A 261 11.40 -20.08 -13.72
CA LYS A 261 10.32 -20.44 -14.62
C LYS A 261 9.15 -19.57 -14.23
N ILE A 262 8.96 -18.46 -14.94
CA ILE A 262 7.85 -17.54 -14.74
C ILE A 262 6.60 -18.43 -14.84
N PRO A 263 5.88 -18.67 -13.72
CA PRO A 263 4.72 -19.52 -13.78
C PRO A 263 3.79 -18.93 -14.83
N LYS A 264 3.33 -19.78 -15.76
CA LYS A 264 2.46 -19.40 -16.87
C LYS A 264 1.38 -18.45 -16.33
N THR A 265 1.44 -17.21 -16.81
CA THR A 265 0.53 -16.10 -16.53
C THR A 265 -0.81 -16.56 -15.97
N SER A 266 -1.08 -16.24 -14.70
CA SER A 266 -2.45 -16.27 -14.19
C SER A 266 -3.28 -15.36 -15.09
N ARG A 267 -4.28 -15.92 -15.79
CA ARG A 267 -5.19 -15.18 -16.68
C ARG A 267 -5.97 -14.05 -15.99
N ARG A 268 -5.87 -13.88 -14.66
CA ARG A 268 -6.65 -12.93 -13.88
C ARG A 268 -5.82 -12.32 -12.74
N GLY A 269 -5.00 -11.32 -13.07
CA GLY A 269 -4.37 -10.43 -12.07
C GLY A 269 -5.35 -9.38 -11.52
N ILE A 270 -4.82 -8.44 -10.73
CA ILE A 270 -5.56 -7.33 -10.12
C ILE A 270 -6.39 -6.51 -11.12
N GLU A 271 -5.97 -6.50 -12.38
CA GLU A 271 -6.71 -5.89 -13.50
C GLU A 271 -8.11 -6.48 -13.73
N ALA A 272 -8.36 -7.74 -13.35
CA ALA A 272 -9.69 -8.31 -13.41
C ALA A 272 -10.65 -7.59 -12.47
N LEU A 273 -10.20 -7.25 -11.26
CA LEU A 273 -10.97 -6.44 -10.31
C LEU A 273 -11.17 -5.02 -10.86
N ALA A 274 -10.12 -4.46 -11.47
CA ALA A 274 -10.17 -3.15 -12.09
C ALA A 274 -11.21 -3.09 -13.23
N ARG A 275 -11.29 -4.12 -14.08
CA ARG A 275 -12.31 -4.24 -15.13
C ARG A 275 -13.71 -4.34 -14.57
N VAL A 276 -13.91 -5.14 -13.52
CA VAL A 276 -15.21 -5.25 -12.83
C VAL A 276 -15.63 -3.89 -12.27
N GLY A 277 -14.73 -3.19 -11.61
CA GLY A 277 -15.00 -1.86 -11.08
C GLY A 277 -15.29 -0.83 -12.18
N LEU A 278 -14.61 -0.91 -13.32
CA LEU A 278 -14.88 -0.04 -14.46
C LEU A 278 -16.30 -0.26 -15.02
N VAL A 279 -16.71 -1.52 -15.21
CA VAL A 279 -18.07 -1.85 -15.66
C VAL A 279 -19.11 -1.38 -14.65
N ALA A 280 -18.87 -1.61 -13.35
CA ALA A 280 -19.77 -1.15 -12.29
C ALA A 280 -19.88 0.39 -12.26
N ALA A 281 -18.78 1.11 -12.50
CA ALA A 281 -18.78 2.57 -12.60
C ALA A 281 -19.63 3.05 -13.79
N LEU A 282 -19.47 2.42 -14.96
CA LEU A 282 -20.26 2.73 -16.15
C LEU A 282 -21.76 2.50 -15.92
N ILE A 283 -22.14 1.36 -15.33
CA ILE A 283 -23.54 1.07 -14.98
C ILE A 283 -24.09 2.12 -14.01
N THR A 284 -23.30 2.51 -13.00
CA THR A 284 -23.69 3.52 -12.02
C THR A 284 -23.97 4.87 -12.70
N VAL A 285 -23.08 5.31 -13.58
CA VAL A 285 -23.24 6.56 -14.34
C VAL A 285 -24.48 6.52 -15.23
N VAL A 286 -24.66 5.44 -16.00
CA VAL A 286 -25.84 5.26 -16.87
C VAL A 286 -27.13 5.28 -16.07
N THR A 287 -27.16 4.63 -14.91
CA THR A 287 -28.33 4.60 -14.03
C THR A 287 -28.66 5.99 -13.49
N LEU A 288 -27.65 6.74 -13.03
CA LEU A 288 -27.82 8.10 -12.53
C LEU A 288 -28.31 9.06 -13.63
N ILE A 289 -27.76 8.98 -14.84
CA ILE A 289 -28.20 9.81 -15.98
C ILE A 289 -29.63 9.47 -16.37
N SER A 290 -29.96 8.18 -16.47
CA SER A 290 -31.30 7.72 -16.85
C SER A 290 -32.35 8.12 -15.80
N GLY A 291 -32.02 7.97 -14.51
CA GLY A 291 -32.85 8.41 -13.40
C GLY A 291 -33.04 9.93 -13.39
N GLY A 292 -31.96 10.69 -13.57
CA GLY A 292 -32.02 12.16 -13.69
C GLY A 292 -32.89 12.61 -14.85
N TYR A 293 -32.74 11.99 -16.02
CA TYR A 293 -33.59 12.25 -17.19
C TYR A 293 -35.06 11.95 -16.90
N TYR A 294 -35.36 10.84 -16.23
CA TYR A 294 -36.73 10.48 -15.84
C TYR A 294 -37.33 11.50 -14.88
N VAL A 295 -36.58 11.93 -13.87
CA VAL A 295 -37.01 12.96 -12.90
C VAL A 295 -37.27 14.28 -13.61
N ILE A 296 -36.35 14.75 -14.47
CA ILE A 296 -36.55 15.97 -15.27
C ILE A 296 -37.82 15.86 -16.12
N ARG A 297 -38.02 14.74 -16.81
CA ARG A 297 -39.21 14.51 -17.63
C ARG A 297 -40.50 14.53 -16.80
N MET A 298 -40.47 13.98 -15.59
CA MET A 298 -41.61 13.98 -14.67
C MET A 298 -41.91 15.41 -14.18
N VAL A 299 -40.90 16.16 -13.74
CA VAL A 299 -41.04 17.56 -13.32
C VAL A 299 -41.60 18.42 -14.45
N MET A 300 -41.07 18.28 -15.68
CA MET A 300 -41.57 19.00 -16.84
C MET A 300 -43.05 18.71 -17.12
N ARG A 301 -43.50 17.46 -16.92
CA ARG A 301 -44.92 17.09 -17.09
C ARG A 301 -45.84 17.67 -16.01
N VAL A 302 -45.35 17.75 -14.76
CA VAL A 302 -46.14 18.23 -13.61
C VAL A 302 -46.26 19.76 -13.62
N PHE A 303 -45.16 20.46 -13.90
CA PHE A 303 -45.11 21.93 -13.81
C PHE A 303 -45.36 22.65 -15.15
N PHE A 304 -45.18 21.97 -16.28
CA PHE A 304 -45.51 22.51 -17.61
C PHE A 304 -46.45 21.55 -18.35
N PRO A 305 -47.68 21.32 -17.85
CA PRO A 305 -48.67 20.55 -18.60
C PRO A 305 -48.90 21.26 -19.93
N LYS A 306 -48.69 20.53 -21.05
CA LYS A 306 -48.94 21.05 -22.40
C LYS A 306 -50.36 21.63 -22.43
N ILE A 307 -50.49 22.93 -22.71
CA ILE A 307 -51.76 23.54 -23.12
C ILE A 307 -52.17 22.82 -24.41
N ARG A 308 -53.19 21.97 -24.32
CA ARG A 308 -53.86 21.41 -25.50
C ARG A 308 -54.74 22.53 -26.05
N TYR A 309 -54.35 23.11 -27.18
CA TYR A 309 -55.27 23.77 -28.10
C TYR A 309 -56.05 22.71 -28.87
#